data_AF-A0A3B9J129-F1
#
_entry.id   AF-A0A3B9J129-F1
#
_cell.length_a   1.000
_cell.length_b   1.000
_cell.length_c   1.000
_cell.angle_alpha   90.00
_cell.angle_beta   90.00
_cell.angle_gamma   90.00
#
_symmetry.space_group_name_H-M   'P 1'
#
loop_
_entity.id
_entity.type
_entity.pdbx_description
1 polymer ?
#
loop_
_entity_poly.entity_id
_entity_poly.type
_entity_poly.pdbx_seq_one_letter_code
_entity_poly.pdbx_strand_id
1 'polypeptide(L)' 'AYIAAHTERIKLGTGIIQLVGRAPAMAAMQAQTIDALAGGNRMIVGLGVSGPQIVEGWYGQPWGKPYWR' A
#
# COMPACT_ATOMS: atom_id res chain seq x y z
N ALA A 1 -9.97 -4.99 -3.80
CA ALA A 1 -10.55 -6.25 -4.33
C ALA A 1 -11.98 -6.06 -4.85
N TYR A 2 -12.93 -5.62 -4.02
CA TYR A 2 -14.35 -5.49 -4.43
C TYR A 2 -14.55 -4.66 -5.71
N ILE A 3 -13.97 -3.47 -5.81
CA ILE A 3 -14.07 -2.61 -7.00
C ILE A 3 -13.41 -3.27 -8.23
N ALA A 4 -12.32 -4.02 -8.05
CA ALA A 4 -11.66 -4.75 -9.13
C ALA A 4 -12.58 -5.81 -9.75
N ALA A 5 -13.36 -6.51 -8.90
CA ALA A 5 -14.29 -7.54 -9.36
C ALA A 5 -15.48 -6.98 -10.15
N HIS A 6 -15.81 -5.70 -9.99
CA HIS A 6 -16.98 -5.08 -10.62
C HIS A 6 -16.61 -4.09 -11.74
N THR A 7 -15.33 -4.00 -12.11
CA THR A 7 -14.87 -3.04 -13.12
C THR A 7 -13.82 -3.66 -14.02
N GLU A 8 -13.87 -3.35 -15.31
CA GLU A 8 -12.96 -3.93 -16.31
C GLU A 8 -11.98 -2.93 -16.93
N ARG A 9 -12.29 -1.62 -16.86
CA ARG A 9 -11.54 -0.57 -17.59
C ARG A 9 -10.77 0.40 -16.72
N ILE A 10 -11.28 0.72 -15.53
CA ILE A 10 -10.68 1.77 -14.69
C ILE A 10 -9.43 1.27 -13.96
N LYS A 11 -8.45 2.15 -13.74
CA LYS A 11 -7.33 1.85 -12.84
C LYS A 11 -7.76 2.00 -11.38
N LEU A 12 -7.14 1.23 -10.50
CA LEU A 12 -7.44 1.19 -9.07
C LEU A 12 -6.24 1.68 -8.28
N GLY A 13 -6.44 2.71 -7.46
CA GLY A 13 -5.38 3.31 -6.65
C GLY A 13 -5.61 3.07 -5.15
N THR A 14 -4.54 2.88 -4.39
CA THR A 14 -4.61 2.83 -2.90
C THR A 14 -4.64 4.21 -2.25
N GLY A 15 -4.48 5.31 -3.00
CA GLY A 15 -4.15 6.61 -2.44
C GLY A 15 -2.74 6.60 -1.87
N ILE A 16 -2.58 6.14 -0.62
CA ILE A 16 -1.28 5.88 0.02
C ILE A 16 -1.42 4.65 0.95
N ILE A 17 -0.66 3.60 0.69
CA ILE A 17 -0.48 2.49 1.63
C ILE A 17 0.57 2.90 2.65
N GLN A 18 0.22 2.79 3.93
CA GLN A 18 1.19 2.94 5.01
C GLN A 18 2.14 1.74 5.04
N LEU A 19 3.42 2.01 4.79
CA LEU A 19 4.47 1.00 4.74
C LEU A 19 4.80 0.46 6.14
N VAL A 20 4.72 1.30 7.16
CA VAL A 20 5.10 0.95 8.54
C VAL A 20 4.16 -0.03 9.22
N GLY A 21 2.93 -0.19 8.71
CA GLY A 21 1.94 -1.08 9.31
C GLY A 21 2.06 -2.54 8.89
N ARG A 22 2.96 -2.89 7.97
CA ARG A 22 3.14 -4.27 7.48
C ARG A 22 4.51 -4.47 6.85
N ALA A 23 4.97 -5.71 6.74
CA ALA A 23 6.18 -6.02 5.98
C ALA A 23 6.04 -5.55 4.51
N PRO A 24 7.08 -4.95 3.90
CA PRO A 24 7.03 -4.49 2.50
C PRO A 24 6.63 -5.59 1.52
N ALA A 25 7.10 -6.82 1.75
CA ALA A 25 6.73 -7.99 0.96
C ALA A 25 5.23 -8.31 1.03
N MET A 26 4.58 -8.12 2.20
CA MET A 26 3.14 -8.31 2.32
C MET A 26 2.35 -7.24 1.55
N ALA A 27 2.80 -5.98 1.59
CA ALA A 27 2.19 -4.92 0.79
C ALA A 27 2.28 -5.23 -0.71
N ALA A 28 3.43 -5.73 -1.17
CA ALA A 28 3.64 -6.14 -2.56
C ALA A 28 2.72 -7.31 -2.95
N MET A 29 2.66 -8.36 -2.13
CA MET A 29 1.78 -9.51 -2.39
C MET A 29 0.30 -9.08 -2.46
N GLN A 30 -0.15 -8.25 -1.52
CA GLN A 30 -1.51 -7.71 -1.53
C GLN A 30 -1.82 -6.92 -2.81
N ALA A 31 -0.89 -6.07 -3.25
CA ALA A 31 -1.04 -5.31 -4.49
C ALA A 31 -1.10 -6.23 -5.71
N GLN A 32 -0.24 -7.24 -5.79
CA GLN A 32 -0.22 -8.21 -6.89
C GLN A 32 -1.51 -9.03 -6.95
N THR A 33 -2.04 -9.47 -5.81
CA THR A 33 -3.33 -10.18 -5.77
C THR A 33 -4.45 -9.31 -6.32
N ILE A 34 -4.50 -8.03 -5.94
CA ILE A 34 -5.55 -7.11 -6.43
C ILE A 34 -5.35 -6.83 -7.93
N ASP A 35 -4.12 -6.65 -8.39
CA ASP A 35 -3.83 -6.43 -9.81
C ASP A 35 -4.23 -7.64 -10.67
N ALA A 36 -3.91 -8.85 -10.22
CA ALA A 36 -4.30 -10.09 -10.88
C ALA A 36 -5.83 -10.22 -10.98
N LEU A 37 -6.55 -9.91 -9.90
CA LEU A 37 -8.02 -9.88 -9.89
C LEU A 37 -8.60 -8.78 -10.79
N ALA A 38 -7.87 -7.70 -11.03
CA ALA A 38 -8.29 -6.63 -11.91
C ALA A 38 -8.03 -6.93 -13.40
N GLY A 39 -7.42 -8.07 -13.76
CA GLY A 39 -7.04 -8.39 -15.14
C GLY A 39 -5.63 -7.95 -15.53
N GLY A 40 -4.80 -7.58 -14.55
CA GLY A 40 -3.41 -7.17 -14.72
C GLY A 40 -3.24 -5.72 -15.17
N ASN A 41 -2.15 -5.09 -14.71
CA ASN A 41 -1.73 -3.73 -15.09
C ASN A 41 -2.77 -2.62 -14.82
N ARG A 42 -3.60 -2.80 -13.79
CA ARG A 42 -4.64 -1.83 -13.40
C ARG A 42 -4.45 -1.31 -11.98
N MET A 43 -3.59 -1.92 -11.18
CA MET A 43 -3.30 -1.49 -9.83
C MET A 43 -2.22 -0.41 -9.81
N ILE A 44 -2.52 0.70 -9.13
CA ILE A 44 -1.57 1.78 -8.81
C ILE A 44 -1.38 1.79 -7.29
N VAL A 45 -0.14 1.62 -6.86
CA VAL A 45 0.21 1.56 -5.45
C VAL A 45 0.93 2.84 -5.05
N GLY A 46 0.23 3.70 -4.30
CA GLY A 46 0.87 4.81 -3.59
C GLY A 46 1.53 4.29 -2.32
N LEU A 47 2.77 4.68 -2.05
CA LEU A 47 3.53 4.28 -0.85
C LEU A 47 3.82 5.49 0.01
N GLY A 48 3.65 5.35 1.33
CA GLY A 48 3.95 6.41 2.28
C GLY A 48 4.40 5.87 3.63
N VAL A 49 5.26 6.65 4.27
CA VAL A 49 5.91 6.30 5.55
C VAL A 49 5.04 6.63 6.77
N SER A 50 3.93 7.35 6.61
CA SER A 50 3.12 7.91 7.70
C SER A 50 3.85 9.00 8.49
N GLY A 51 3.44 9.32 9.71
CA GLY A 51 4.11 10.27 10.62
C GLY A 51 4.42 9.64 11.98
N PRO A 52 5.29 10.24 12.80
CA PRO A 52 5.83 9.64 14.02
C PRO A 52 4.74 9.19 15.00
N GLN A 53 3.64 9.94 15.13
CA GLN A 53 2.53 9.58 16.00
C GLN A 53 1.91 8.22 15.65
N ILE A 54 1.83 7.89 14.37
CA ILE A 54 1.26 6.61 13.91
C ILE A 54 2.33 5.50 13.96
N VAL A 55 3.56 5.82 13.56
CA VAL A 55 4.64 4.82 13.46
C VAL A 55 5.06 4.32 14.83
N GLU A 56 5.34 5.25 15.75
CA GLU A 56 5.76 4.95 17.12
C GLU A 56 4.56 4.64 18.00
N GLY A 57 3.48 5.42 17.88
CA GLY A 57 2.32 5.30 18.75
C GLY A 57 1.45 4.07 18.47
N TRP A 58 1.22 3.70 17.20
CA TRP A 58 0.33 2.58 16.86
C TRP A 58 1.08 1.30 16.52
N TYR A 59 2.19 1.42 15.79
CA TYR A 59 2.94 0.27 15.30
C TYR A 59 4.23 -0.02 16.08
N GLY A 60 4.56 0.82 17.08
CA GLY A 60 5.72 0.63 17.95
C GLY A 60 7.07 0.58 17.21
N GLN A 61 7.11 1.05 15.96
CA GLN A 61 8.31 1.07 15.15
C GLN A 61 9.07 2.38 15.39
N PRO A 62 10.41 2.35 15.48
CA PRO A 62 11.19 3.57 15.60
C PRO A 62 11.03 4.41 14.32
N TRP A 63 10.62 5.67 14.45
CA TRP A 63 10.39 6.55 13.31
C TRP A 63 11.67 6.86 12.53
N GLY A 64 12.78 7.06 13.24
CA GLY A 64 14.11 7.24 12.67
C GLY A 64 14.17 8.37 11.61
N LYS A 65 14.82 8.09 10.48
CA LYS A 65 14.84 8.96 9.28
C LYS A 65 14.16 8.22 8.12
N PRO A 66 12.86 8.44 7.87
CA PRO A 66 12.13 7.78 6.79
C PRO A 66 12.52 8.27 5.39
N TYR A 67 13.33 9.33 5.31
CA TYR A 67 13.88 9.88 4.08
C TYR A 67 15.36 10.22 4.30
N TRP A 68 16.20 9.88 3.32
CA TRP A 68 17.67 9.90 3.44
C TRP A 68 18.35 10.91 2.50
N ARG A 69 17.64 11.68 1.67
CA ARG A 69 18.31 12.70 0.84
C ARG A 69 18.46 14.05 1.55
#